data_AF-A0AAU4U1B0-F1
#
_entry.id   AF-A0AAU4U1B0-F1
#
_cell.length_a   1.000
_cell.length_b   1.000
_cell.length_c   1.000
_cell.angle_alpha   90.00
_cell.angle_beta   90.00
_cell.angle_gamma   90.00
#
_symmetry.space_group_name_H-M   'P 1'
#
loop_
_entity.id
_entity.type
_entity.pdbx_description
1 polymer ?
#
loop_
_entity_poly.entity_id
_entity_poly.type
_entity_poly.pdbx_seq_one_letter_code
_entity_poly.pdbx_strand_id
1 'polypeptide(L)'
;MDDEVRWLTAEEQHAWRSFVRLHERLGGRLARMLQSESKLSAADFGVLVSLTDVPDGRQRYQDLARALEWEKSRMSHHIARMAGRGLVIREECPEDARGAFVVITDAGRVAIEAAAPLHVEGVRQLFLDHVTPAELRTLADISDRVVAKLDEDPA
;
A
#
# COMPACT_ATOMS: atom_id res chain seq x y z
N MET A 1 1.34 34.96 22.76
CA MET A 1 0.37 35.12 21.67
C MET A 1 -0.47 33.87 21.72
N ASP A 2 -1.73 34.02 22.06
CA ASP A 2 -2.68 32.92 22.18
C ASP A 2 -2.83 32.32 20.77
N ASP A 3 -2.22 31.15 20.56
CA ASP A 3 -2.31 30.46 19.28
C ASP A 3 -3.67 29.77 19.26
N GLU A 4 -4.70 30.57 18.96
CA GLU A 4 -6.09 30.13 18.99
C GLU A 4 -6.23 29.00 17.98
N VAL A 5 -6.49 27.79 18.50
CA VAL A 5 -6.58 26.58 17.70
C VAL A 5 -7.61 26.78 16.59
N ARG A 6 -7.15 26.68 15.34
CA ARG A 6 -8.02 26.76 14.16
C ARG A 6 -8.81 25.46 14.01
N TRP A 7 -9.93 25.37 14.74
CA TRP A 7 -10.85 24.24 14.66
C TRP A 7 -11.51 24.10 13.29
N LEU A 8 -11.84 22.87 12.92
CA LEU A 8 -12.57 22.56 11.70
C LEU A 8 -13.99 23.13 11.76
N THR A 9 -14.41 23.75 10.66
CA THR A 9 -15.82 24.05 10.39
C THR A 9 -16.65 22.76 10.27
N ALA A 10 -17.97 22.89 10.31
CA ALA A 10 -18.86 21.73 10.17
C ALA A 10 -18.68 20.99 8.84
N GLU A 11 -18.45 21.74 7.75
CA GLU A 11 -18.19 21.18 6.42
C GLU A 11 -16.86 20.43 6.36
N GLU A 12 -15.77 21.05 6.84
CA GLU A 12 -14.45 20.42 6.91
C GLU A 12 -14.47 19.16 7.78
N GLN A 13 -15.16 19.21 8.93
CA GLN A 13 -15.30 18.05 9.81
C GLN A 13 -16.10 16.93 9.14
N HIS A 14 -17.17 17.25 8.41
CA HIS A 14 -17.96 16.26 7.70
C HIS A 14 -17.15 15.58 6.60
N ALA A 15 -16.45 16.36 5.77
CA ALA A 15 -15.58 15.86 4.72
C ALA A 15 -14.48 14.95 5.29
N TRP A 16 -13.75 15.43 6.31
CA TRP A 16 -12.66 14.69 6.94
C TRP A 16 -13.13 13.36 7.54
N ARG A 17 -14.22 13.37 8.33
CA ARG A 17 -14.75 12.14 8.94
C ARG A 17 -15.29 11.16 7.91
N SER A 18 -15.85 11.64 6.82
CA SER A 18 -16.35 10.79 5.73
C SER A 18 -15.20 10.11 5.00
N PHE A 19 -14.13 10.85 4.70
CA PHE A 19 -12.90 10.31 4.12
C PHE A 19 -12.27 9.23 5.02
N VAL A 20 -12.03 9.53 6.30
CA VAL A 20 -11.45 8.57 7.26
C VAL A 20 -12.30 7.30 7.34
N ARG A 21 -13.62 7.43 7.46
CA ARG A 21 -14.53 6.28 7.54
C ARG A 21 -14.50 5.45 6.26
N LEU A 22 -14.46 6.08 5.09
CA LEU A 22 -14.36 5.38 3.81
C LEU A 22 -13.05 4.58 3.74
N HIS A 23 -11.92 5.25 4.00
CA HIS A 23 -10.59 4.65 3.96
C HIS A 23 -10.49 3.41 4.86
N GLU A 24 -10.89 3.54 6.13
CA GLU A 24 -10.85 2.44 7.10
C GLU A 24 -11.75 1.27 6.71
N ARG A 25 -13.00 1.55 6.31
CA ARG A 25 -13.98 0.50 6.00
C ARG A 25 -13.66 -0.23 4.70
N LEU A 26 -13.29 0.51 3.66
CA LEU A 26 -12.92 -0.04 2.36
C LEU A 26 -11.64 -0.87 2.48
N GLY A 27 -10.59 -0.30 3.07
CA GLY A 27 -9.32 -0.98 3.31
C GLY A 27 -9.51 -2.26 4.12
N GLY A 28 -10.28 -2.19 5.22
CA GLY A 28 -10.58 -3.38 6.02
C GLY A 28 -11.38 -4.45 5.28
N ARG A 29 -12.30 -4.08 4.39
CA ARG A 29 -13.08 -5.04 3.60
C ARG A 29 -12.23 -5.72 2.53
N LEU A 30 -11.42 -4.96 1.80
CA LEU A 30 -10.49 -5.48 0.80
C LEU A 30 -9.43 -6.38 1.44
N ALA A 31 -8.88 -5.99 2.59
CA ALA A 31 -7.91 -6.80 3.33
C ALA A 31 -8.49 -8.15 3.77
N ARG A 32 -9.74 -8.17 4.28
CA ARG A 32 -10.42 -9.41 4.65
C ARG A 32 -10.66 -10.32 3.46
N MET A 33 -11.08 -9.75 2.32
CA MET A 33 -11.31 -10.49 1.09
C MET A 33 -10.02 -11.13 0.56
N LEU A 34 -8.92 -10.37 0.50
CA LEU A 34 -7.60 -10.91 0.15
C LEU A 34 -7.22 -12.07 1.08
N GLN A 35 -7.35 -11.87 2.39
CA GLN A 35 -6.96 -12.88 3.35
C GLN A 35 -7.79 -14.17 3.25
N SER A 36 -9.10 -14.06 3.02
CA SER A 36 -9.99 -15.24 2.93
C SER A 36 -9.83 -16.00 1.63
N GLU A 37 -9.64 -15.29 0.51
CA GLU A 37 -9.66 -15.90 -0.83
C GLU A 37 -8.27 -16.29 -1.36
N SER A 38 -7.20 -15.56 -0.99
CA SER A 38 -5.85 -15.81 -1.52
C SER A 38 -4.80 -16.16 -0.47
N LYS A 39 -5.17 -16.16 0.83
CA LYS A 39 -4.24 -16.32 1.97
C LYS A 39 -3.15 -15.24 2.05
N LEU A 40 -3.24 -14.19 1.25
CA LEU A 40 -2.37 -13.01 1.35
C LEU A 40 -3.01 -12.01 2.30
N SER A 41 -2.22 -11.50 3.24
CA SER A 41 -2.59 -10.29 3.94
C SER A 41 -2.47 -9.08 3.00
N ALA A 42 -3.15 -7.97 3.31
CA ALA A 42 -3.01 -6.74 2.53
C ALA A 42 -1.54 -6.26 2.46
N ALA A 43 -0.76 -6.51 3.51
CA ALA A 43 0.66 -6.20 3.55
C ALA A 43 1.49 -7.13 2.65
N ASP A 44 1.19 -8.44 2.61
CA ASP A 44 1.85 -9.35 1.65
C ASP A 44 1.54 -8.92 0.21
N PHE A 45 0.28 -8.59 -0.06
CA PHE A 45 -0.18 -8.13 -1.37
C PHE A 45 0.54 -6.83 -1.79
N GLY A 46 0.62 -5.84 -0.89
CA GLY A 46 1.32 -4.58 -1.17
C GLY A 46 2.81 -4.77 -1.51
N VAL A 47 3.51 -5.66 -0.79
CA VAL A 47 4.90 -6.02 -1.14
C VAL A 47 4.97 -6.64 -2.53
N LEU A 48 4.11 -7.61 -2.85
CA LEU A 48 4.14 -8.30 -4.14
C LEU A 48 3.80 -7.36 -5.29
N VAL A 49 2.82 -6.46 -5.12
CA VAL A 49 2.48 -5.41 -6.11
C VAL A 49 3.69 -4.53 -6.39
N SER A 50 4.33 -3.98 -5.34
CA SER A 50 5.52 -3.13 -5.52
C SER A 50 6.65 -3.86 -6.25
N LEU A 51 6.84 -5.16 -5.97
CA LEU A 51 7.84 -5.95 -6.67
C LEU A 51 7.45 -6.24 -8.12
N THR A 52 6.18 -6.49 -8.43
CA THR A 52 5.74 -6.73 -9.82
C THR A 52 5.72 -5.48 -10.68
N ASP A 53 5.66 -4.28 -10.08
CA ASP A 53 5.66 -3.00 -10.80
C ASP A 53 7.07 -2.56 -11.25
N VAL A 54 8.12 -3.22 -10.77
CA VAL A 54 9.50 -2.95 -11.18
C VAL A 54 10.04 -4.04 -12.11
N PRO A 55 10.94 -3.69 -13.06
CA PRO A 55 11.64 -4.68 -13.86
C PRO A 55 12.29 -5.77 -13.01
N ASP A 56 12.29 -7.00 -13.53
CA ASP A 56 12.88 -8.20 -12.90
C ASP A 56 12.27 -8.65 -11.56
N GLY A 57 11.25 -7.95 -11.02
CA GLY A 57 10.65 -8.35 -9.75
C GLY A 57 11.53 -8.09 -8.54
N ARG A 58 12.48 -7.15 -8.66
CA ARG A 58 13.60 -6.97 -7.73
C ARG A 58 13.75 -5.51 -7.34
N GLN A 59 13.64 -5.24 -6.04
CA GLN A 59 13.71 -3.87 -5.51
C GLN A 59 14.67 -3.79 -4.32
N ARG A 60 15.39 -2.66 -4.21
CA ARG A 60 16.21 -2.41 -3.01
C ARG A 60 15.30 -2.34 -1.79
N TYR A 61 15.76 -2.95 -0.70
CA TYR A 61 15.01 -3.04 0.55
C TYR A 61 14.58 -1.65 1.07
N GLN A 62 15.46 -0.65 0.97
CA GLN A 62 15.15 0.71 1.41
C GLN A 62 14.09 1.38 0.54
N ASP A 63 14.15 1.18 -0.78
CA ASP A 63 13.17 1.74 -1.70
C ASP A 63 11.80 1.08 -1.51
N LEU A 64 11.78 -0.24 -1.26
CA LEU A 64 10.54 -0.95 -0.91
C LEU A 64 9.96 -0.48 0.43
N ALA A 65 10.80 -0.15 1.41
CA ALA A 65 10.35 0.39 2.70
C ALA A 65 9.76 1.79 2.56
N ARG A 66 10.36 2.64 1.73
CA ARG A 66 9.83 3.97 1.40
C ARG A 66 8.51 3.86 0.65
N ALA A 67 8.44 3.02 -0.39
CA ALA A 67 7.22 2.83 -1.19
C ALA A 67 6.02 2.34 -0.37
N LEU A 68 6.27 1.58 0.70
CA LEU A 68 5.21 1.09 1.59
C LEU A 68 5.01 1.97 2.83
N GLU A 69 5.80 3.04 3.00
CA GLU A 69 5.84 3.90 4.19
C GLU A 69 6.04 3.09 5.49
N TRP A 70 6.94 2.09 5.44
CA TRP A 70 7.19 1.21 6.57
C TRP A 70 8.53 1.47 7.23
N GLU A 71 8.48 1.54 8.56
CA GLU A 71 9.66 1.52 9.41
C GLU A 71 10.54 0.28 9.17
N LYS A 72 11.86 0.45 9.30
CA LYS A 72 12.87 -0.59 9.03
C LYS A 72 12.63 -1.89 9.81
N SER A 73 12.23 -1.76 11.08
CA SER A 73 11.95 -2.92 11.95
C SER A 73 10.73 -3.69 11.47
N ARG A 74 9.61 -2.99 11.20
CA ARG A 74 8.38 -3.58 10.65
C ARG A 74 8.67 -4.32 9.35
N MET A 75 9.39 -3.66 8.43
CA MET A 75 9.77 -4.27 7.16
C MET A 75 10.61 -5.55 7.38
N SER A 76 11.56 -5.53 8.30
CA SER A 76 12.49 -6.66 8.48
C SER A 76 11.75 -7.92 8.89
N HIS A 77 10.85 -7.77 9.88
CA HIS A 77 10.00 -8.87 10.33
C HIS A 77 9.03 -9.34 9.24
N HIS A 78 8.46 -8.41 8.48
CA HIS A 78 7.51 -8.74 7.44
C HIS A 78 8.15 -9.55 6.30
N ILE A 79 9.29 -9.08 5.77
CA ILE A 79 10.03 -9.77 4.70
C ILE A 79 10.54 -11.12 5.17
N ALA A 80 11.06 -11.23 6.40
CA ALA A 80 11.49 -12.53 6.94
C ALA A 80 10.35 -13.56 6.97
N ARG A 81 9.14 -13.14 7.35
CA ARG A 81 7.94 -13.99 7.34
C ARG A 81 7.51 -14.39 5.93
N MET A 82 7.54 -13.45 4.98
CA MET A 82 7.23 -13.75 3.57
C MET A 82 8.27 -14.69 2.94
N ALA A 83 9.55 -14.52 3.29
CA ALA A 83 10.62 -15.41 2.87
C ALA A 83 10.49 -16.81 3.47
N GLY A 84 10.09 -16.92 4.74
CA GLY A 84 9.76 -18.21 5.36
C GLY A 84 8.57 -18.93 4.70
N ARG A 85 7.69 -18.19 4.02
CA ARG A 85 6.60 -18.72 3.18
C ARG A 85 7.01 -18.95 1.72
N GLY A 86 8.23 -18.60 1.34
CA GLY A 86 8.76 -18.73 -0.02
C GLY A 86 8.20 -17.73 -1.04
N LEU A 87 7.53 -16.65 -0.62
CA LEU A 87 6.94 -15.66 -1.54
C LEU A 87 7.98 -14.67 -2.09
N VAL A 88 9.03 -14.42 -1.30
CA VAL A 88 10.13 -13.54 -1.65
C VAL A 88 11.44 -14.16 -1.18
N ILE A 89 12.56 -13.70 -1.71
CA ILE A 89 13.89 -13.96 -1.17
C ILE A 89 14.59 -12.63 -0.88
N ARG A 90 15.52 -12.67 0.08
CA ARG A 90 16.41 -11.56 0.37
C ARG A 90 17.77 -11.88 -0.23
N GLU A 91 18.25 -11.01 -1.10
CA GLU A 91 19.60 -11.08 -1.65
C GLU A 91 20.48 -10.04 -0.95
N GLU A 92 21.66 -10.45 -0.50
CA GLU A 92 22.67 -9.53 -0.02
C GLU A 92 23.44 -8.94 -1.20
N CYS A 93 23.76 -7.65 -1.13
CA CYS A 93 24.71 -7.03 -2.05
C CYS A 93 26.10 -7.18 -1.43
N PRO A 94 27.02 -7.96 -2.03
CA PRO A 94 28.36 -8.20 -1.46
C PRO A 94 29.17 -6.91 -1.27
N GLU A 95 28.82 -5.86 -2.00
CA GLU A 95 29.55 -4.60 -2.09
C GLU A 95 28.97 -3.50 -1.18
N ASP A 96 27.74 -3.68 -0.66
CA ASP A 96 27.07 -2.71 0.22
C ASP A 96 26.13 -3.41 1.20
N ALA A 97 26.47 -3.38 2.49
CA ALA A 97 25.61 -3.90 3.56
C ALA A 97 24.27 -3.15 3.70
N ARG A 98 24.13 -1.96 3.07
CA ARG A 98 22.85 -1.24 2.93
C ARG A 98 22.06 -1.67 1.69
N GLY A 99 22.67 -2.43 0.78
CA GLY A 99 22.15 -2.82 -0.53
C GLY A 99 21.38 -4.15 -0.56
N ALA A 100 20.73 -4.56 0.54
CA ALA A 100 19.88 -5.75 0.49
C ALA A 100 18.75 -5.56 -0.54
N PHE A 101 18.51 -6.57 -1.37
CA PHE A 101 17.39 -6.61 -2.31
C PHE A 101 16.31 -7.56 -1.79
N VAL A 102 15.07 -7.24 -2.13
CA VAL A 102 13.94 -8.15 -2.03
C VAL A 102 13.54 -8.53 -3.45
N VAL A 103 13.44 -9.83 -3.69
CA VAL A 103 13.11 -10.39 -5.00
C VAL A 103 11.87 -11.26 -4.86
N ILE A 104 10.90 -11.07 -5.74
CA ILE A 104 9.73 -11.95 -5.82
C ILE A 104 10.15 -13.33 -6.38
N THR A 105 9.65 -14.40 -5.77
CA THR A 105 9.87 -15.77 -6.29
C THR A 105 8.78 -16.16 -7.27
N ASP A 106 8.94 -17.29 -7.97
CA ASP A 106 7.87 -17.85 -8.79
C ASP A 106 6.60 -18.15 -7.96
N ALA A 107 6.76 -18.63 -6.73
CA ALA A 107 5.63 -18.83 -5.82
C ALA A 107 4.95 -17.51 -5.43
N GLY A 108 5.74 -16.44 -5.24
CA GLY A 108 5.24 -15.09 -5.05
C GLY A 108 4.44 -14.59 -6.26
N ARG A 109 4.94 -14.81 -7.48
CA ARG A 109 4.28 -14.46 -8.74
C ARG A 109 2.94 -15.18 -8.91
N VAL A 110 2.92 -16.50 -8.70
CA VAL A 110 1.68 -17.29 -8.73
C VAL A 110 0.67 -16.78 -7.70
N ALA A 111 1.14 -16.43 -6.50
CA ALA A 111 0.26 -15.91 -5.45
C ALA A 111 -0.37 -14.56 -5.81
N ILE A 112 0.41 -13.61 -6.37
CA ILE A 112 -0.13 -12.30 -6.78
C ILE A 112 -1.01 -12.41 -8.02
N GLU A 113 -0.68 -13.26 -8.99
CA GLU A 113 -1.50 -13.50 -10.19
C GLU A 113 -2.88 -14.07 -9.83
N ALA A 114 -2.96 -14.93 -8.81
CA ALA A 114 -4.23 -15.42 -8.30
C ALA A 114 -5.01 -14.36 -7.49
N ALA A 115 -4.32 -13.50 -6.75
CA ALA A 115 -4.94 -12.52 -5.86
C ALA A 115 -5.35 -11.22 -6.54
N ALA A 116 -4.63 -10.77 -7.56
CA ALA A 116 -4.85 -9.48 -8.21
C ALA A 116 -6.24 -9.36 -8.85
N PRO A 117 -6.78 -10.37 -9.58
CA PRO A 117 -8.13 -10.30 -10.12
C PRO A 117 -9.20 -10.13 -9.02
N LEU A 118 -9.03 -10.82 -7.90
CA LEU A 118 -9.94 -10.72 -6.74
C LEU A 118 -9.89 -9.31 -6.14
N HIS A 119 -8.69 -8.74 -5.99
CA HIS A 119 -8.51 -7.38 -5.51
C HIS A 119 -9.18 -6.36 -6.42
N VAL A 120 -8.93 -6.45 -7.74
CA VAL A 120 -9.52 -5.57 -8.75
C VAL A 120 -11.04 -5.65 -8.69
N GLU A 121 -11.63 -6.85 -8.67
CA GLU A 121 -13.07 -7.01 -8.60
C GLU A 121 -13.66 -6.39 -7.32
N GLY A 122 -13.00 -6.59 -6.17
CA GLY A 122 -13.42 -5.93 -4.93
C GLY A 122 -13.35 -4.41 -5.01
N VAL A 123 -12.31 -3.84 -5.62
CA VAL A 123 -12.19 -2.39 -5.84
C VAL A 123 -13.31 -1.90 -6.78
N ARG A 124 -13.66 -2.66 -7.81
CA ARG A 124 -14.76 -2.32 -8.70
C ARG A 124 -16.09 -2.29 -7.97
N GLN A 125 -16.47 -3.42 -7.38
CA GLN A 125 -17.77 -3.61 -6.74
C GLN A 125 -17.99 -2.69 -5.54
N LEU A 126 -16.95 -2.45 -4.73
CA LEU A 126 -17.09 -1.69 -3.49
C LEU A 126 -16.87 -0.19 -3.68
N PHE A 127 -16.28 0.23 -4.80
CA PHE A 127 -15.91 1.62 -5.02
C PHE A 127 -16.19 2.12 -6.44
N LEU A 128 -15.53 1.57 -7.46
CA LEU A 128 -15.57 2.15 -8.82
C LEU A 128 -16.95 2.12 -9.46
N ASP A 129 -17.78 1.13 -9.15
CA ASP A 129 -19.15 1.03 -9.69
C ASP A 129 -20.14 2.01 -9.01
N HIS A 130 -19.68 2.74 -7.99
CA HIS A 130 -20.47 3.71 -7.23
C HIS A 130 -20.02 5.17 -7.41
N VAL A 131 -19.02 5.43 -8.26
CA VAL A 131 -18.49 6.77 -8.51
C VAL A 131 -18.55 7.10 -9.99
N THR A 132 -18.88 8.34 -10.31
CA THR A 132 -18.87 8.83 -11.68
C THR A 132 -17.44 9.08 -12.16
N PRO A 133 -17.20 9.10 -13.48
CA PRO A 133 -15.88 9.46 -14.02
C PRO A 133 -15.39 10.86 -13.60
N ALA A 134 -16.29 11.80 -13.33
CA ALA A 134 -15.92 13.13 -12.86
C ALA A 134 -15.45 13.12 -11.41
N GLU A 135 -16.18 12.43 -10.52
CA GLU A 135 -15.79 12.27 -9.12
C GLU A 135 -14.46 11.52 -8.98
N LEU A 136 -14.23 10.50 -9.82
CA LEU A 136 -12.96 9.77 -9.82
C LEU A 136 -11.77 10.66 -10.18
N ARG A 137 -11.93 11.56 -11.16
CA ARG A 137 -10.89 12.56 -11.49
C ARG A 137 -10.65 13.53 -10.33
N THR A 138 -11.73 14.05 -9.74
CA THR A 138 -11.61 14.95 -8.58
C THR A 138 -10.91 14.26 -7.40
N LEU A 139 -11.21 12.99 -7.14
CA LEU A 139 -10.54 12.22 -6.11
C LEU A 139 -9.04 12.09 -6.41
N ALA A 140 -8.66 11.71 -7.63
CA ALA A 140 -7.26 11.62 -8.03
C ALA A 140 -6.53 12.96 -7.84
N ASP A 141 -7.11 14.07 -8.33
CA ASP A 141 -6.51 15.41 -8.21
C ASP A 141 -6.31 15.85 -6.74
N ILE A 142 -7.24 15.50 -5.85
CA ILE A 142 -7.13 15.79 -4.41
C ILE A 142 -6.06 14.90 -3.78
N SER A 143 -6.09 13.60 -4.04
CA SER A 143 -5.14 12.63 -3.51
C SER A 143 -3.71 12.99 -3.89
N ASP A 144 -3.45 13.25 -5.17
CA ASP A 144 -2.12 13.59 -5.68
C ASP A 144 -1.56 14.86 -5.02
N ARG A 145 -2.42 15.88 -4.84
CA ARG A 145 -2.02 17.13 -4.18
C ARG A 145 -1.68 16.93 -2.69
N VAL A 146 -2.45 16.09 -2.00
CA VAL A 146 -2.21 15.81 -0.57
C VAL A 146 -0.96 14.95 -0.41
N VAL A 147 -0.75 13.92 -1.25
CA VAL A 147 0.47 13.09 -1.25
C VAL A 147 1.71 13.94 -1.51
N ALA A 148 1.68 14.81 -2.53
CA ALA A 148 2.79 15.72 -2.80
C ALA A 148 3.12 16.61 -1.60
N LYS A 149 2.11 17.02 -0.82
CA LYS A 149 2.33 17.81 0.41
C LYS A 149 2.98 17.00 1.54
N LEU A 150 2.66 15.70 1.64
CA LEU A 150 3.27 14.80 2.62
C LEU A 150 4.73 14.49 2.26
N ASP A 151 5.04 14.33 0.97
CA ASP A 151 6.40 14.09 0.49
C ASP A 151 7.34 15.29 0.70
N GLU A 152 6.81 16.51 0.77
CA GLU A 152 7.56 17.73 1.08
C GLU A 152 8.05 17.79 2.54
N ASP A 153 7.36 17.10 3.46
CA ASP A 153 7.62 17.16 4.90
C ASP A 153 7.90 15.73 5.43
N PRO A 154 9.09 15.17 5.14
CA PRO A 154 9.47 13.87 5.66
C PRO A 154 9.68 14.01 7.17
N ALA A 155 8.63 13.70 7.92
CA ALA A 155 8.68 13.56 9.38
C ALA A 155 9.79 12.59 9.83
#